data_AF-A0A962JU15-F1
#
_entry.id   AF-A0A962JU15-F1
#
_cell.length_a   1.000
_cell.length_b   1.000
_cell.length_c   1.000
_cell.angle_alpha   90.00
_cell.angle_beta   90.00
_cell.angle_gamma   90.00
#
_symmetry.space_group_name_H-M   'P 1'
#
loop_
_entity.id
_entity.type
_entity.pdbx_description
1 polymer ?
#
loop_
_entity_poly.entity_id
_entity_poly.type
_entity_poly.pdbx_seq_one_letter_code
_entity_poly.pdbx_strand_id
1 'polypeptide(L)'
;VDLLNSRDRLLSFLDDEISDALGYQLRRSGVRIRNNEEYEKVEVADEYVAVQLKSGKVIKANALLWCNGRTGNTQNLGLENVELEADSRGLLKVDKCFRTKVPNIYAVGDVVGWPSLASASYDQGRAASFDILGKVSYWKGDYVPTGIYTIPEISSVGKNERELTAAKIPYEVGQANFRDTARGHISEEKIGMLKLLFHSETLEILGIHCFGDQA
;
A
#
# COMPACT_ATOMS: atom_id res chain seq x y z
N VAL A 1 2.81 -7.94 -20.76
CA VAL A 1 3.49 -7.22 -19.67
C VAL A 1 4.18 -8.23 -18.78
N ASP A 2 5.47 -8.07 -18.50
CA ASP A 2 6.18 -8.84 -17.47
C ASP A 2 6.26 -7.96 -16.22
N LEU A 3 5.72 -8.45 -15.09
CA LEU A 3 5.78 -7.78 -13.79
C LEU A 3 6.83 -8.48 -12.94
N LEU A 4 7.91 -7.77 -12.65
CA LEU A 4 9.01 -8.26 -11.81
C LEU A 4 8.79 -7.82 -10.37
N ASN A 5 8.82 -8.78 -9.45
CA ASN A 5 8.62 -8.56 -8.04
C ASN A 5 9.73 -9.25 -7.27
N SER A 6 10.44 -8.50 -6.42
CA SER A 6 11.50 -9.04 -5.58
C SER A 6 10.97 -9.86 -4.41
N ARG A 7 9.68 -9.71 -4.07
CA ARG A 7 9.01 -10.48 -3.02
C ARG A 7 8.47 -11.80 -3.55
N ASP A 8 8.14 -12.68 -2.63
CA ASP A 8 7.52 -13.99 -2.85
C ASP A 8 6.08 -13.90 -3.35
N ARG A 9 5.35 -12.84 -2.94
CA ARG A 9 3.96 -12.58 -3.33
C ARG A 9 3.79 -11.14 -3.85
N LEU A 10 2.90 -10.99 -4.83
CA LEU A 10 2.44 -9.68 -5.31
C LEU A 10 1.66 -8.98 -4.17
N LEU A 11 1.89 -7.68 -3.98
CA LEU A 11 1.19 -6.86 -2.97
C LEU A 11 1.16 -7.52 -1.58
N SER A 12 2.29 -8.07 -1.14
CA SER A 12 2.41 -8.89 0.09
C SER A 12 1.96 -8.25 1.40
N PHE A 13 1.56 -6.97 1.39
CA PHE A 13 0.97 -6.25 2.52
C PHE A 13 -0.55 -6.39 2.60
N LEU A 14 -1.22 -6.80 1.53
CA LEU A 14 -2.65 -7.11 1.52
C LEU A 14 -2.91 -8.46 2.18
N ASP A 15 -4.20 -8.76 2.38
CA ASP A 15 -4.66 -10.11 2.68
C ASP A 15 -4.23 -11.11 1.59
N ASP A 16 -3.84 -12.32 2.01
CA ASP A 16 -3.25 -13.32 1.12
C ASP A 16 -4.26 -13.80 0.06
N GLU A 17 -5.54 -13.96 0.43
CA GLU A 17 -6.60 -14.39 -0.51
C GLU A 17 -6.83 -13.36 -1.63
N ILE A 18 -6.80 -12.07 -1.28
CA ILE A 18 -6.96 -10.97 -2.25
C ILE A 18 -5.75 -10.90 -3.17
N SER A 19 -4.54 -11.02 -2.62
CA SER A 19 -3.30 -11.01 -3.41
C SER A 19 -3.30 -12.15 -4.44
N ASP A 20 -3.78 -13.33 -4.05
CA ASP A 20 -3.89 -14.48 -4.95
C ASP A 20 -4.99 -14.32 -5.99
N ALA A 21 -6.15 -13.79 -5.59
CA ALA A 21 -7.26 -13.48 -6.51
C ALA A 21 -6.82 -12.48 -7.59
N LEU A 22 -6.15 -11.38 -7.21
CA LEU A 22 -5.60 -10.42 -8.15
C LEU A 22 -4.53 -11.06 -9.04
N GLY A 23 -3.60 -11.82 -8.45
CA GLY A 23 -2.55 -12.51 -9.18
C GLY A 23 -3.10 -13.46 -10.25
N TYR A 24 -4.23 -14.12 -9.96
CA TYR A 24 -4.96 -14.93 -10.92
C TYR A 24 -5.60 -14.09 -12.04
N GLN A 25 -6.30 -12.99 -11.72
CA GLN A 25 -6.91 -12.13 -12.73
C GLN A 25 -5.87 -11.49 -13.66
N LEU A 26 -4.77 -10.98 -13.11
CA LEU A 26 -3.69 -10.39 -13.91
C LEU A 26 -3.09 -11.40 -14.90
N ARG A 27 -2.90 -12.66 -14.48
CA ARG A 27 -2.44 -13.73 -15.38
C ARG A 27 -3.46 -14.03 -16.48
N ARG A 28 -4.76 -14.05 -16.17
CA ARG A 28 -5.82 -14.21 -17.18
C ARG A 28 -5.82 -13.07 -18.21
N SER A 29 -5.44 -11.87 -17.79
CA SER A 29 -5.28 -10.70 -18.65
C SER A 29 -3.92 -10.64 -19.39
N GLY A 30 -3.13 -11.72 -19.35
CA GLY A 30 -1.87 -11.83 -20.08
C GLY A 30 -0.65 -11.19 -19.40
N VAL A 31 -0.77 -10.82 -18.11
CA VAL A 31 0.37 -10.36 -17.31
C VAL A 31 1.18 -11.56 -16.82
N ARG A 32 2.48 -11.55 -17.08
CA ARG A 32 3.40 -12.55 -16.53
C ARG A 32 4.03 -12.02 -15.26
N ILE A 33 3.54 -12.48 -14.11
CA ILE A 33 4.08 -12.14 -12.79
C ILE A 33 5.28 -13.04 -12.49
N ARG A 34 6.41 -12.44 -12.13
CA ARG A 34 7.65 -13.11 -11.75
C ARG A 34 8.08 -12.65 -10.37
N ASN A 35 7.73 -13.46 -9.37
CA ASN A 35 8.10 -13.24 -7.97
C ASN A 35 9.52 -13.74 -7.70
N ASN A 36 10.14 -13.27 -6.62
CA ASN A 36 11.51 -13.56 -6.23
C ASN A 36 12.54 -13.27 -7.34
N GLU A 37 12.30 -12.24 -8.15
CA GLU A 37 13.23 -11.79 -9.17
C GLU A 37 13.78 -10.40 -8.81
N GLU A 38 15.09 -10.28 -8.80
CA GLU A 38 15.81 -9.02 -8.66
C GLU A 38 16.60 -8.75 -9.92
N TYR A 39 16.59 -7.49 -10.38
CA TYR A 39 17.46 -7.05 -11.45
C TYR A 39 18.92 -7.05 -10.97
N GLU A 40 19.82 -7.38 -11.88
CA GLU A 40 21.25 -7.21 -11.73
C GLU A 40 21.74 -6.04 -12.59
N LYS A 41 21.24 -5.94 -13.83
CA LYS A 41 21.65 -4.92 -14.78
C LYS A 41 20.50 -4.54 -15.71
N VAL A 42 20.43 -3.25 -16.07
CA VAL A 42 19.55 -2.73 -17.11
C VAL A 42 20.41 -2.16 -18.23
N GLU A 43 20.15 -2.59 -19.47
CA GLU A 43 20.85 -2.13 -20.66
C GLU A 43 19.83 -1.64 -21.69
N VAL A 44 20.07 -0.47 -22.26
CA VAL A 44 19.25 0.10 -23.34
C VAL A 44 19.93 -0.23 -24.66
N ALA A 45 19.22 -0.94 -25.54
CA ALA A 45 19.60 -1.17 -26.92
C ALA A 45 18.72 -0.30 -27.85
N ASP A 46 19.02 -0.31 -29.15
CA ASP A 46 18.36 0.56 -30.13
C ASP A 46 16.83 0.37 -30.19
N GLU A 47 16.33 -0.87 -30.04
CA GLU A 47 14.89 -1.20 -30.18
C GLU A 47 14.23 -1.74 -28.89
N TYR A 48 15.00 -1.99 -27.84
CA TYR A 48 14.51 -2.60 -26.61
C TYR A 48 15.38 -2.25 -25.39
N VAL A 49 14.80 -2.42 -24.21
CA VAL A 49 15.50 -2.47 -22.92
C VAL A 49 15.67 -3.93 -22.51
N ALA A 50 16.90 -4.32 -22.19
CA ALA A 50 17.23 -5.61 -21.59
C ALA A 50 17.39 -5.47 -20.07
N VAL A 51 16.66 -6.29 -19.32
CA VAL A 51 16.80 -6.43 -17.87
C VAL A 51 17.42 -7.79 -17.60
N GLN A 52 18.66 -7.80 -17.14
CA GLN A 52 19.35 -8.99 -16.64
C GLN A 52 18.95 -9.18 -15.18
N LEU A 53 18.51 -10.38 -14.82
CA LEU A 53 18.10 -10.74 -13.48
C LEU A 53 19.20 -11.54 -12.78
N LYS A 54 19.29 -11.44 -11.44
CA LYS A 54 20.23 -12.23 -10.63
C LYS A 54 20.03 -13.74 -10.79
N SER A 55 18.87 -14.17 -11.27
CA SER A 55 18.59 -15.56 -11.64
C SER A 55 19.26 -16.02 -12.94
N GLY A 56 19.97 -15.12 -13.65
CA GLY A 56 20.58 -15.36 -14.96
C GLY A 56 19.63 -15.19 -16.15
N LYS A 57 18.34 -14.92 -15.91
CA LYS A 57 17.36 -14.67 -16.97
C LYS A 57 17.55 -13.26 -17.55
N VAL A 58 17.28 -13.12 -18.84
CA VAL A 58 17.25 -11.82 -19.52
C VAL A 58 15.85 -11.58 -20.08
N ILE A 59 15.26 -10.44 -19.73
CA ILE A 59 13.96 -10.00 -20.22
C ILE A 59 14.17 -8.81 -21.15
N LYS A 60 13.62 -8.89 -22.36
CA LYS A 60 13.63 -7.80 -23.34
C LYS A 60 12.23 -7.22 -23.47
N ALA A 61 12.11 -5.90 -23.42
CA ALA A 61 10.85 -5.18 -23.59
C ALA A 61 11.09 -3.85 -24.31
N ASN A 62 10.10 -3.32 -25.03
CA ASN A 62 10.25 -2.01 -25.68
C ASN A 62 10.28 -0.85 -24.68
N ALA A 63 9.76 -1.05 -23.48
CA ALA A 63 9.77 -0.07 -22.40
C ALA A 63 9.95 -0.74 -21.03
N LEU A 64 10.60 -0.03 -20.11
CA LEU A 64 10.74 -0.40 -18.71
C LEU A 64 10.07 0.67 -17.84
N LEU A 65 9.08 0.27 -17.05
CA LEU A 65 8.48 1.11 -16.03
C LEU A 65 9.06 0.75 -14.66
N TRP A 66 9.67 1.73 -14.00
CA TRP A 66 10.32 1.54 -12.69
C TRP A 66 9.40 1.96 -11.54
N CYS A 67 8.80 0.97 -10.87
CA CYS A 67 7.87 1.19 -9.74
C CYS A 67 8.39 0.65 -8.40
N ASN A 68 9.68 0.83 -8.09
CA ASN A 68 10.31 0.26 -6.89
C ASN A 68 10.15 1.11 -5.60
N GLY A 69 9.05 1.84 -5.47
CA GLY A 69 8.73 2.65 -4.29
C GLY A 69 9.08 4.14 -4.40
N ARG A 70 9.01 4.83 -3.25
CA ARG A 70 9.15 6.28 -3.09
C ARG A 70 10.07 6.62 -1.92
N THR A 71 10.67 7.81 -1.97
CA THR A 71 11.54 8.39 -0.93
C THR A 71 11.12 9.84 -0.65
N GLY A 72 11.45 10.34 0.54
CA GLY A 72 11.14 11.72 0.92
C GLY A 72 11.94 12.74 0.11
N ASN A 73 11.31 13.86 -0.24
CA ASN A 73 11.91 14.92 -1.05
C ASN A 73 12.51 16.04 -0.17
N THR A 74 13.62 15.76 0.50
CA THR A 74 14.22 16.65 1.52
C THR A 74 15.60 17.22 1.17
N GLN A 75 16.23 16.74 0.10
CA GLN A 75 17.66 16.98 -0.20
C GLN A 75 18.03 18.46 -0.39
N ASN A 76 17.10 19.30 -0.85
CA ASN A 76 17.37 20.71 -1.17
C ASN A 76 16.50 21.68 -0.36
N LEU A 77 15.99 21.25 0.80
CA LEU A 77 15.17 22.11 1.67
C LEU A 77 16.00 22.99 2.61
N GLY A 78 17.32 22.78 2.68
CA GLY A 78 18.20 23.49 3.61
C GLY A 78 17.86 23.16 5.07
N LEU A 79 17.57 21.89 5.37
CA LEU A 79 17.14 21.42 6.69
C LEU A 79 18.16 21.76 7.79
N GLU A 80 19.44 21.79 7.44
CA GLU A 80 20.54 22.18 8.32
C GLU A 80 20.40 23.59 8.88
N ASN A 81 19.77 24.52 8.14
CA ASN A 81 19.56 25.90 8.58
C ASN A 81 18.53 26.00 9.71
N VAL A 82 17.72 24.97 9.89
CA VAL A 82 16.75 24.83 10.98
C VAL A 82 17.08 23.64 11.87
N GLU A 83 18.35 23.21 11.86
CA GLU A 83 18.86 22.10 12.68
C GLU A 83 18.15 20.76 12.46
N LEU A 84 17.44 20.56 11.34
CA LEU A 84 16.77 19.29 11.01
C LEU A 84 17.65 18.39 10.14
N GLU A 85 17.39 17.09 10.22
CA GLU A 85 18.03 16.08 9.38
C GLU A 85 16.98 15.06 8.94
N ALA A 86 17.09 14.59 7.70
CA ALA A 86 16.29 13.49 7.19
C ALA A 86 17.03 12.16 7.37
N ASP A 87 16.28 11.07 7.48
CA ASP A 87 16.88 9.73 7.53
C ASP A 87 17.44 9.28 6.16
N SER A 88 18.01 8.07 6.10
CA SER A 88 18.55 7.48 4.86
C SER A 88 17.56 7.38 3.70
N ARG A 89 16.25 7.49 3.95
CA ARG A 89 15.18 7.46 2.96
C ARG A 89 14.61 8.85 2.66
N GLY A 90 15.23 9.90 3.20
CA GLY A 90 14.79 11.29 3.04
C GLY A 90 13.59 11.65 3.90
N LEU A 91 13.26 10.85 4.93
CA LEU A 91 12.10 11.07 5.80
C LEU A 91 12.44 11.91 7.03
N LEU A 92 11.50 12.76 7.47
CA LEU A 92 11.60 13.55 8.69
C LEU A 92 10.94 12.81 9.85
N LYS A 93 11.62 12.77 10.99
CA LYS A 93 11.05 12.26 12.25
C LYS A 93 10.10 13.29 12.83
N VAL A 94 8.93 12.81 13.25
CA VAL A 94 7.92 13.61 13.93
C VAL A 94 7.31 12.89 15.13
N ASP A 95 6.71 13.64 16.04
CA ASP A 95 5.90 13.11 17.13
C ASP A 95 4.45 12.79 16.70
N LYS A 96 3.59 12.46 17.67
CA LYS A 96 2.17 12.13 17.44
C LYS A 96 1.33 13.33 16.94
N CYS A 97 1.83 14.55 17.10
CA CYS A 97 1.22 15.78 16.64
C CYS A 97 1.87 16.30 15.35
N PHE A 98 2.73 15.49 14.71
CA PHE A 98 3.46 15.86 13.50
C PHE A 98 4.51 16.97 13.69
N ARG A 99 4.93 17.23 14.93
CA ARG A 99 6.02 18.15 15.24
C ARG A 99 7.36 17.48 15.00
N THR A 100 8.28 18.20 14.38
CA THR A 100 9.69 17.78 14.31
C THR A 100 10.37 17.99 15.67
N LYS A 101 11.68 17.70 15.77
CA LYS A 101 12.45 18.05 16.97
C LYS A 101 12.52 19.56 17.24
N VAL A 102 12.25 20.39 16.24
CA VAL A 102 12.13 21.84 16.38
C VAL A 102 10.65 22.20 16.63
N PRO A 103 10.27 22.72 17.80
CA PRO A 103 8.87 22.76 18.25
C PRO A 103 7.88 23.51 17.34
N ASN A 104 8.35 24.49 16.58
CA ASN A 104 7.54 25.31 15.66
C ASN A 104 7.62 24.84 14.20
N ILE A 105 8.26 23.71 13.92
CA ILE A 105 8.35 23.12 12.58
C ILE A 105 7.63 21.77 12.57
N TYR A 106 6.71 21.61 11.63
CA TYR A 106 5.89 20.43 11.43
C TYR A 106 6.22 19.79 10.08
N ALA A 107 5.99 18.49 9.98
CA ALA A 107 6.09 17.76 8.72
C ALA A 107 4.95 16.74 8.62
N VAL A 108 4.34 16.63 7.44
CA VAL A 108 3.18 15.76 7.19
C VAL A 108 3.25 15.15 5.79
N GLY A 109 2.50 14.08 5.58
CA GLY A 109 2.41 13.34 4.32
C GLY A 109 3.61 12.45 4.06
N ASP A 110 3.89 12.16 2.79
CA ASP A 110 4.94 11.22 2.38
C ASP A 110 6.33 11.50 3.00
N VAL A 111 6.63 12.76 3.34
CA VAL A 111 7.93 13.14 3.93
C VAL A 111 8.12 12.62 5.36
N VAL A 112 7.06 12.21 6.06
CA VAL A 112 7.14 11.59 7.39
C VAL A 112 6.96 10.08 7.37
N GLY A 113 6.83 9.49 6.17
CA GLY A 113 6.76 8.05 5.96
C GLY A 113 5.33 7.52 5.86
N TRP A 114 5.12 6.29 6.34
CA TRP A 114 3.84 5.59 6.24
C TRP A 114 2.79 6.21 7.19
N PRO A 115 1.51 6.32 6.79
CA PRO A 115 0.94 5.95 5.49
C PRO A 115 1.12 7.04 4.44
N SER A 116 1.78 6.70 3.34
CA SER A 116 2.05 7.58 2.19
C SER A 116 0.88 7.59 1.21
N LEU A 117 -0.26 8.12 1.68
CA LEU A 117 -1.52 8.24 0.93
C LEU A 117 -2.00 9.68 0.93
N ALA A 118 -2.70 10.10 -0.12
CA ALA A 118 -3.21 11.46 -0.24
C ALA A 118 -4.23 11.79 0.87
N SER A 119 -5.17 10.87 1.16
CA SER A 119 -6.15 11.01 2.24
C SER A 119 -5.48 11.10 3.61
N ALA A 120 -4.49 10.23 3.87
CA ALA A 120 -3.69 10.29 5.08
C ALA A 120 -2.95 11.63 5.21
N SER A 121 -2.25 12.06 4.16
CA SER A 121 -1.51 13.33 4.15
C SER A 121 -2.41 14.52 4.44
N TYR A 122 -3.64 14.50 3.91
CA TYR A 122 -4.65 15.53 4.16
C TYR A 122 -5.04 15.59 5.65
N ASP A 123 -5.37 14.46 6.25
CA ASP A 123 -5.75 14.39 7.66
C ASP A 123 -4.58 14.66 8.61
N GLN A 124 -3.36 14.27 8.24
CA GLN A 124 -2.14 14.64 8.95
C GLN A 124 -1.93 16.16 8.92
N GLY A 125 -2.11 16.81 7.77
CA GLY A 125 -2.05 18.28 7.65
C GLY A 125 -3.10 18.99 8.49
N ARG A 126 -4.32 18.45 8.55
CA ARG A 126 -5.36 18.94 9.46
C ARG A 126 -4.93 18.77 10.92
N ALA A 127 -4.44 17.59 11.30
CA ALA A 127 -3.98 17.32 12.65
C ALA A 127 -2.88 18.28 13.11
N ALA A 128 -1.87 18.52 12.28
CA ALA A 128 -0.81 19.49 12.53
C ALA A 128 -1.39 20.91 12.69
N SER A 129 -2.33 21.31 11.82
CA SER A 129 -2.97 22.63 11.88
C SER A 129 -3.77 22.85 13.17
N PHE A 130 -4.47 21.82 13.67
CA PHE A 130 -5.19 21.90 14.94
C PHE A 130 -4.23 22.07 16.12
N ASP A 131 -3.12 21.33 16.09
CA ASP A 131 -2.10 21.40 17.12
C ASP A 131 -1.39 22.77 17.17
N ILE A 132 -1.07 23.35 16.00
CA ILE A 132 -0.58 24.74 15.87
C ILE A 132 -1.54 25.75 16.53
N LEU A 133 -2.85 25.51 16.44
CA LEU A 133 -3.89 26.37 17.01
C LEU A 133 -4.22 26.05 18.48
N GLY A 134 -3.52 25.11 19.12
CA GLY A 134 -3.81 24.66 20.48
C GLY A 134 -5.17 23.98 20.63
N LYS A 135 -5.72 23.44 19.54
CA LYS A 135 -7.01 22.73 19.52
C LYS A 135 -6.79 21.23 19.59
N VAL A 136 -7.80 20.51 20.09
CA VAL A 136 -7.79 19.04 20.09
C VAL A 136 -7.82 18.55 18.64
N SER A 137 -6.75 17.86 18.24
CA SER A 137 -6.63 17.15 16.98
C SER A 137 -7.11 15.70 17.15
N TYR A 138 -7.66 15.12 16.07
CA TYR A 138 -8.00 13.70 16.02
C TYR A 138 -7.37 13.07 14.79
N TRP A 139 -6.19 12.47 14.97
CA TRP A 139 -5.58 11.56 14.00
C TRP A 139 -5.61 10.15 14.59
N LYS A 140 -6.33 9.24 13.95
CA LYS A 140 -6.29 7.80 14.25
C LYS A 140 -5.55 7.09 13.13
N GLY A 141 -4.22 7.08 13.23
CA GLY A 141 -3.36 6.45 12.22
C GLY A 141 -3.52 4.93 12.07
N ASP A 142 -4.21 4.28 13.01
CA ASP A 142 -4.42 2.83 13.01
C ASP A 142 -5.44 2.37 11.96
N TYR A 143 -6.25 3.27 11.39
CA TYR A 143 -7.30 2.95 10.42
C TYR A 143 -7.24 3.90 9.22
N VAL A 144 -6.33 3.62 8.30
CA VAL A 144 -6.23 4.35 7.03
C VAL A 144 -6.73 3.46 5.89
N PRO A 145 -7.91 3.77 5.30
CA PRO A 145 -8.39 3.05 4.14
C PRO A 145 -7.39 3.14 2.98
N THR A 146 -7.10 1.99 2.38
CA THR A 146 -6.18 1.87 1.26
C THR A 146 -6.94 1.29 0.07
N GLY A 147 -6.90 2.00 -1.06
CA GLY A 147 -7.48 1.57 -2.32
C GLY A 147 -6.41 1.30 -3.38
N ILE A 148 -6.60 0.26 -4.18
CA ILE A 148 -5.80 -0.06 -5.37
C ILE A 148 -6.77 -0.22 -6.53
N TYR A 149 -6.70 0.73 -7.47
CA TYR A 149 -7.62 0.87 -8.60
C TYR A 149 -7.20 -0.02 -9.79
N THR A 150 -7.01 -1.31 -9.53
CA THR A 150 -6.87 -2.34 -10.57
C THR A 150 -8.23 -2.75 -11.10
N ILE A 151 -8.26 -3.68 -12.07
CA ILE A 151 -9.50 -4.33 -12.51
C ILE A 151 -9.40 -5.83 -12.15
N PRO A 152 -10.19 -6.33 -11.20
CA PRO A 152 -11.08 -5.60 -10.27
C PRO A 152 -10.32 -4.72 -9.25
N GLU A 153 -11.03 -3.81 -8.60
CA GLU A 153 -10.50 -2.91 -7.58
C GLU A 153 -10.23 -3.67 -6.27
N ILE A 154 -9.40 -3.09 -5.42
CA ILE A 154 -9.15 -3.59 -4.06
C ILE A 154 -9.28 -2.44 -3.09
N SER A 155 -9.97 -2.66 -1.97
CA SER A 155 -9.94 -1.77 -0.82
C SER A 155 -9.69 -2.54 0.47
N SER A 156 -9.06 -1.88 1.43
CA SER A 156 -8.83 -2.46 2.75
C SER A 156 -8.72 -1.39 3.84
N VAL A 157 -9.09 -1.76 5.06
CA VAL A 157 -8.86 -0.97 6.27
C VAL A 157 -8.69 -1.91 7.46
N GLY A 158 -7.78 -1.56 8.38
CA GLY A 158 -7.47 -2.40 9.54
C GLY A 158 -6.50 -3.53 9.21
N LYS A 159 -6.43 -4.54 10.10
CA LYS A 159 -5.46 -5.62 10.01
C LYS A 159 -5.91 -6.71 9.03
N ASN A 160 -4.97 -7.39 8.39
CA ASN A 160 -5.24 -8.63 7.63
C ASN A 160 -5.13 -9.88 8.53
N GLU A 161 -5.52 -11.05 8.00
CA GLU A 161 -5.48 -12.29 8.76
C GLU A 161 -4.07 -12.62 9.28
N ARG A 162 -3.04 -12.46 8.43
CA ARG A 162 -1.65 -12.76 8.80
C ARG A 162 -1.17 -11.91 9.97
N GLU A 163 -1.52 -10.62 9.99
CA GLU A 163 -1.20 -9.70 11.09
C GLU A 163 -1.92 -10.09 12.39
N LEU A 164 -3.19 -10.49 12.29
CA LEU A 164 -3.97 -10.95 13.45
C LEU A 164 -3.43 -12.27 14.01
N THR A 165 -3.12 -13.24 13.14
CA THR A 165 -2.49 -14.51 13.52
C THR A 165 -1.13 -14.27 14.18
N ALA A 166 -0.27 -13.44 13.58
CA ALA A 166 1.04 -13.12 14.13
C ALA A 166 0.96 -12.43 15.50
N ALA A 167 -0.04 -11.54 15.67
CA ALA A 167 -0.33 -10.87 16.93
C ALA A 167 -1.06 -11.77 17.95
N LYS A 168 -1.44 -13.00 17.58
CA LYS A 168 -2.23 -13.94 18.40
C LYS A 168 -3.56 -13.33 18.89
N ILE A 169 -4.18 -12.50 18.06
CA ILE A 169 -5.49 -11.91 18.34
C ILE A 169 -6.55 -12.90 17.86
N PRO A 170 -7.51 -13.33 18.71
CA PRO A 170 -8.58 -14.22 18.26
C PRO A 170 -9.54 -13.47 17.34
N TYR A 171 -9.80 -14.04 16.17
CA TYR A 171 -10.71 -13.45 15.18
C TYR A 171 -11.50 -14.54 14.44
N GLU A 172 -12.65 -14.14 13.92
CA GLU A 172 -13.48 -14.90 13.01
C GLU A 172 -13.60 -14.17 11.67
N VAL A 173 -13.95 -14.91 10.62
CA VAL A 173 -14.04 -14.39 9.25
C VAL A 173 -15.49 -14.44 8.76
N GLY A 174 -16.05 -13.29 8.41
CA GLY A 174 -17.28 -13.18 7.64
C GLY A 174 -16.96 -12.90 6.17
N GLN A 175 -17.50 -13.67 5.24
CA GLN A 175 -17.22 -13.51 3.81
C GLN A 175 -18.51 -13.53 2.98
N ALA A 176 -18.57 -12.69 1.94
CA ALA A 176 -19.60 -12.71 0.92
C ALA A 176 -18.95 -12.59 -0.47
N ASN A 177 -19.28 -13.48 -1.40
CA ASN A 177 -18.75 -13.43 -2.77
C ASN A 177 -19.71 -12.71 -3.70
N PHE A 178 -19.18 -11.93 -4.65
CA PHE A 178 -20.00 -11.16 -5.57
C PHE A 178 -20.84 -12.06 -6.49
N ARG A 179 -20.30 -13.22 -6.86
CA ARG A 179 -21.01 -14.27 -7.62
C ARG A 179 -22.26 -14.83 -6.92
N ASP A 180 -22.37 -14.66 -5.60
CA ASP A 180 -23.51 -15.14 -4.82
C ASP A 180 -24.56 -14.01 -4.60
N THR A 181 -24.28 -12.80 -5.10
CA THR A 181 -25.17 -11.65 -4.97
C THR A 181 -25.99 -11.40 -6.24
N ALA A 182 -27.26 -11.04 -6.09
CA ALA A 182 -28.09 -10.64 -7.23
C ALA A 182 -27.46 -9.48 -8.01
N ARG A 183 -26.82 -8.52 -7.33
CA ARG A 183 -26.17 -7.38 -7.98
C ARG A 183 -25.02 -7.81 -8.88
N GLY A 184 -24.11 -8.67 -8.42
CA GLY A 184 -23.01 -9.17 -9.25
C GLY A 184 -23.48 -9.95 -10.48
N HIS A 185 -24.66 -10.58 -10.42
CA HIS A 185 -25.29 -11.15 -11.61
C HIS A 185 -25.85 -10.09 -12.56
N ILE A 186 -26.53 -9.07 -12.04
CA ILE A 186 -27.17 -8.01 -12.82
C ILE A 186 -26.14 -7.10 -13.51
N SER A 187 -25.03 -6.78 -12.85
CA SER A 187 -23.95 -5.96 -13.41
C SER A 187 -22.92 -6.76 -14.20
N GLU A 188 -23.05 -8.09 -14.25
CA GLU A 188 -22.05 -9.02 -14.79
C GLU A 188 -20.68 -9.03 -14.05
N GLU A 189 -20.58 -8.31 -12.93
CA GLU A 189 -19.39 -8.23 -12.07
C GLU A 189 -19.40 -9.32 -10.98
N LYS A 190 -19.21 -10.57 -11.40
CA LYS A 190 -19.26 -11.75 -10.51
C LYS A 190 -17.94 -12.03 -9.79
N ILE A 191 -16.84 -11.43 -10.24
CA ILE A 191 -15.51 -11.64 -9.68
C ILE A 191 -15.33 -10.67 -8.53
N GLY A 192 -15.33 -11.19 -7.31
CA GLY A 192 -15.06 -10.38 -6.13
C GLY A 192 -15.52 -11.01 -4.83
N MET A 193 -15.08 -10.42 -3.73
CA MET A 193 -15.45 -10.79 -2.37
C MET A 193 -15.34 -9.59 -1.42
N LEU A 194 -16.23 -9.56 -0.44
CA LEU A 194 -16.11 -8.78 0.78
C LEU A 194 -15.71 -9.72 1.92
N LYS A 195 -14.74 -9.30 2.73
CA LYS A 195 -14.24 -10.03 3.89
C LYS A 195 -14.18 -9.11 5.11
N LEU A 196 -14.80 -9.56 6.18
CA LEU A 196 -14.82 -8.90 7.49
C LEU A 196 -14.07 -9.78 8.47
N LEU A 197 -13.09 -9.18 9.15
CA LEU A 197 -12.36 -9.79 10.25
C LEU A 197 -12.85 -9.14 11.53
N PHE A 198 -13.32 -9.94 12.48
CA PHE A 198 -13.85 -9.43 13.74
C PHE A 198 -13.40 -10.27 14.92
N HIS A 199 -13.26 -9.65 16.08
CA HIS A 199 -12.85 -10.33 17.30
C HIS A 199 -13.93 -11.34 17.73
N SER A 200 -13.55 -12.58 18.00
CA SER A 200 -14.50 -13.68 18.25
C SER A 200 -15.40 -13.45 19.47
N GLU A 201 -14.86 -12.83 20.53
CA GLU A 201 -15.61 -12.55 21.76
C GLU A 201 -16.34 -11.20 21.75
N THR A 202 -15.66 -10.10 21.40
CA THR A 202 -16.20 -8.74 21.51
C THR A 202 -17.00 -8.31 20.28
N LEU A 203 -16.89 -9.04 19.17
CA LEU A 203 -17.45 -8.70 17.86
C LEU A 203 -16.94 -7.38 17.28
N GLU A 204 -15.83 -6.85 17.81
CA GLU A 204 -15.17 -5.67 17.26
C GLU A 204 -14.63 -5.95 15.86
N ILE A 205 -14.86 -5.04 14.91
CA ILE A 205 -14.27 -5.13 13.56
C ILE A 205 -12.77 -4.81 13.64
N LEU A 206 -11.96 -5.77 13.23
CA LEU A 206 -10.49 -5.71 13.23
C LEU A 206 -9.93 -5.37 11.84
N GLY A 207 -10.67 -5.73 10.79
CA GLY A 207 -10.29 -5.46 9.41
C GLY A 207 -11.44 -5.67 8.43
N ILE A 208 -11.42 -4.89 7.36
CA ILE A 208 -12.35 -5.01 6.24
C ILE A 208 -11.49 -5.04 4.99
N HIS A 209 -11.73 -6.03 4.14
CA HIS A 209 -10.99 -6.24 2.90
C HIS A 209 -11.98 -6.55 1.78
N CYS A 210 -11.87 -5.84 0.66
CA CYS A 210 -12.74 -5.99 -0.49
C CYS A 210 -11.91 -6.12 -1.76
N PHE A 211 -12.34 -7.02 -2.64
CA PHE A 211 -11.80 -7.19 -3.98
C PHE A 211 -12.99 -7.32 -4.92
N GLY A 212 -13.13 -6.46 -5.92
CA GLY A 212 -14.31 -6.48 -6.78
C GLY A 212 -14.59 -5.12 -7.43
N ASP A 213 -15.67 -5.06 -8.21
CA ASP A 213 -16.17 -3.79 -8.76
C ASP A 213 -16.58 -2.84 -7.62
N GLN A 214 -16.13 -1.58 -7.68
CA GLN A 214 -16.43 -0.53 -6.70
C GLN A 214 -16.01 -0.88 -5.27
N ALA A 215 -14.83 -1.50 -5.13
CA ALA A 215 -14.27 -1.91 -3.85
C ALA A 215 -13.80 -0.72 -3.02
#